data_AF-A0A2N5MAQ3-F1
#
_entry.id   AF-A0A2N5MAQ3-F1
#
_cell.length_a   1.000
_cell.length_b   1.000
_cell.length_c   1.000
_cell.angle_alpha   90.00
_cell.angle_beta   90.00
_cell.angle_gamma   90.00
#
_symmetry.space_group_name_H-M   'P 1'
#
loop_
_entity.id
_entity.type
_entity.pdbx_description
1 polymer ?
#
loop_
_entity_poly.entity_id
_entity_poly.type
_entity_poly.pdbx_seq_one_letter_code
_entity_poly.pdbx_strand_id
1 'polypeptide(L)' 'MRFLYNLSWVLLVIGGLNWLFEAIGFNLVTEIFSTMPSFVDTIYWLVGLSALYHIYLRFTGK' A
#
# COMPACT_ATOMS: atom_id res chain seq x y z
N MET A 1 2.17 3.39 19.16
CA MET A 1 2.09 2.78 17.81
C MET A 1 0.74 2.95 17.10
N ARG A 2 -0.33 3.48 17.73
CA ARG A 2 -1.67 3.54 17.09
C ARG A 2 -1.69 4.29 15.74
N PHE A 3 -0.91 5.37 15.62
CA PHE A 3 -0.77 6.09 14.36
C PHE A 3 -0.21 5.20 13.25
N LEU A 4 0.91 4.51 13.48
CA LEU A 4 1.55 3.65 12.48
C LEU A 4 0.65 2.46 12.09
N TYR A 5 -0.06 1.90 13.06
CA TYR A 5 -1.07 0.87 12.80
C TYR A 5 -2.21 1.36 11.89
N ASN A 6 -2.77 2.53 12.19
CA ASN A 6 -3.84 3.11 11.37
C ASN A 6 -3.33 3.50 9.97
N LEU A 7 -2.15 4.12 9.89
CA LEU A 7 -1.55 4.53 8.62
C LEU A 7 -1.27 3.32 7.71
N SER A 8 -0.65 2.27 8.25
CA SER A 8 -0.40 1.04 7.49
C SER A 8 -1.69 0.35 7.03
N TRP A 9 -2.75 0.38 7.83
CA TRP A 9 -4.07 -0.11 7.39
C TRP A 9 -4.63 0.68 6.21
N VAL A 10 -4.56 2.01 6.26
CA VAL A 10 -5.01 2.87 5.15
C VAL A 10 -4.21 2.57 3.89
N LEU A 11 -2.89 2.46 3.98
CA LEU A 11 -2.02 2.11 2.85
C LEU A 11 -2.37 0.73 2.28
N LEU A 12 -2.64 -0.26 3.14
CA LEU A 12 -3.01 -1.61 2.71
C LEU A 12 -4.36 -1.63 1.98
N VAL A 13 -5.36 -0.89 2.47
CA VAL A 13 -6.65 -0.74 1.79
C VAL A 13 -6.49 -0.05 0.44
N ILE A 14 -5.74 1.06 0.38
CA ILE A 14 -5.46 1.77 -0.89
C ILE A 14 -4.75 0.84 -1.89
N GLY A 15 -3.73 0.10 -1.43
CA GLY A 15 -3.01 -0.86 -2.26
C GLY A 15 -3.90 -1.99 -2.78
N GLY A 16 -4.76 -2.55 -1.92
CA GLY A 16 -5.72 -3.57 -2.31
C GLY A 16 -6.76 -3.07 -3.33
N LEU A 17 -7.26 -1.85 -3.15
CA LEU A 17 -8.18 -1.21 -4.11
C LEU A 17 -7.49 -0.91 -5.45
N ASN A 18 -6.24 -0.41 -5.42
CA ASN A 18 -5.47 -0.22 -6.65
C ASN A 18 -5.27 -1.54 -7.39
N TRP A 19 -4.99 -2.63 -6.68
CA TRP A 19 -4.86 -3.95 -7.29
C TRP A 19 -6.17 -4.46 -7.93
N LEU A 20 -7.33 -4.16 -7.33
CA LEU A 20 -8.63 -4.46 -7.95
C LEU A 20 -8.83 -3.67 -9.25
N PHE A 21 -8.43 -2.41 -9.31
CA PHE A 21 -8.49 -1.63 -10.54
C PHE A 21 -7.47 -2.08 -11.58
N GLU A 22 -6.28 -2.52 -11.15
CA GLU A 22 -5.28 -3.08 -12.04
C GLU A 22 -5.82 -4.28 -12.81
N ALA A 23 -6.69 -5.09 -12.16
CA ALA A 23 -7.33 -6.25 -12.79
C ALA A 23 -8.24 -5.89 -13.99
N ILE A 24 -8.65 -4.62 -14.12
CA ILE A 24 -9.39 -4.09 -15.29
C ILE A 24 -8.54 -3.15 -16.15
N GLY A 25 -7.21 -3.15 -15.95
CA GLY A 25 -6.26 -2.36 -16.73
C GLY A 25 -6.11 -0.91 -16.28
N PHE A 26 -6.52 -0.55 -15.06
CA PHE A 26 -6.42 0.81 -14.54
C PHE A 26 -5.54 0.87 -13.28
N ASN A 27 -4.41 1.58 -13.38
CA ASN A 27 -3.49 1.79 -12.25
C ASN A 27 -3.65 3.18 -11.65
N LEU A 28 -4.47 3.33 -10.61
CA LEU A 28 -4.75 4.64 -10.00
C LEU A 28 -3.47 5.36 -9.54
N VAL A 29 -2.50 4.62 -8.98
CA VAL A 29 -1.24 5.21 -8.49
C VAL A 29 -0.44 5.80 -9.65
N THR A 30 -0.27 5.03 -10.74
CA THR A 30 0.45 5.51 -11.92
C THR A 30 -0.30 6.64 -12.62
N GLU A 31 -1.63 6.60 -12.69
CA GLU A 31 -2.43 7.64 -13.33
C GLU A 31 -2.31 9.01 -12.64
N ILE A 32 -2.26 9.03 -11.30
CA ILE A 32 -2.08 10.27 -10.53
C ILE A 32 -0.62 10.76 -10.58
N PHE A 33 0.35 9.85 -10.52
CA PHE A 33 1.77 10.18 -10.33
C PHE A 33 2.67 9.81 -11.51
N SER A 34 2.11 9.74 -12.71
CA SER A 34 2.79 9.26 -13.93
C SER A 34 4.10 9.97 -14.25
N THR A 35 4.22 11.26 -13.90
CA THR A 35 5.42 12.07 -14.13
C THR A 35 6.52 11.86 -13.09
N MET A 36 6.26 11.08 -12.04
CA MET A 36 7.17 10.83 -10.92
C MET A 36 7.39 9.32 -10.69
N PRO A 37 8.10 8.61 -11.58
CA PRO A 37 8.23 7.15 -11.51
C PRO A 37 8.78 6.64 -10.17
N SER A 38 9.82 7.30 -9.64
CA SER A 38 10.40 6.93 -8.33
C SER A 38 9.41 7.09 -7.17
N PHE A 39 8.44 8.00 -7.29
CA PHE A 39 7.40 8.19 -6.27
C PHE A 39 6.34 7.10 -6.33
N VAL A 40 5.96 6.66 -7.55
CA VAL A 40 5.11 5.49 -7.75
C VAL A 40 5.75 4.26 -7.09
N ASP A 41 7.02 3.99 -7.38
CA ASP A 41 7.75 2.87 -6.76
C ASP A 41 7.75 2.97 -5.23
N THR A 42 7.98 4.16 -4.70
CA THR A 42 7.96 4.41 -3.25
C THR A 42 6.60 4.08 -2.63
N ILE A 43 5.49 4.43 -3.28
CA ILE A 43 4.14 4.07 -2.82
C ILE A 43 3.99 2.54 -2.79
N TYR A 44 4.44 1.84 -3.83
CA TYR A 44 4.41 0.37 -3.87
C TYR A 44 5.24 -0.27 -2.74
N TRP A 45 6.43 0.26 -2.45
CA TRP A 45 7.22 -0.17 -1.30
C TRP A 45 6.48 0.04 0.03
N LEU A 46 5.84 1.20 0.22
CA LEU A 46 5.09 1.50 1.44
C LEU A 46 3.86 0.59 1.62
N VAL A 47 3.16 0.27 0.54
CA VAL A 47 2.05 -0.70 0.54
C VAL A 47 2.56 -2.09 0.93
N GLY A 48 3.65 -2.56 0.30
CA GLY A 48 4.25 -3.86 0.60
C GLY A 48 4.73 -3.98 2.04
N LEU A 49 5.44 -2.96 2.54
CA LEU A 49 5.88 -2.89 3.94
C LEU A 49 4.69 -2.86 4.91
N SER A 50 3.58 -2.20 4.56
CA SER A 50 2.37 -2.20 5.38
C SER A 50 1.77 -3.60 5.49
N ALA A 51 1.75 -4.38 4.42
CA ALA A 51 1.32 -5.78 4.45
C ALA A 51 2.22 -6.64 5.36
N LEU A 52 3.55 -6.50 5.22
CA LEU A 52 4.51 -7.20 6.08
C LEU A 52 4.36 -6.81 7.56
N TYR A 53 4.09 -5.55 7.84
CA TYR A 53 3.86 -5.07 9.20
C TYR A 53 2.63 -5.73 9.84
N HIS A 54 1.51 -5.82 9.12
CA HIS A 54 0.31 -6.50 9.62
C HIS A 54 0.49 -8.01 9.78
N ILE A 55 1.23 -8.66 8.88
CA ILE A 55 1.64 -10.07 9.05
C ILE A 55 2.46 -10.22 10.34
N TYR A 56 3.47 -9.38 10.52
CA TYR A 56 4.32 -9.39 11.73
C TYR A 56 3.49 -9.24 13.00
N LEU A 57 2.58 -8.26 13.07
CA LEU A 57 1.69 -8.09 14.22
C LEU A 57 0.81 -9.32 14.45
N ARG A 58 0.20 -9.87 13.37
CA ARG A 58 -0.66 -11.05 13.45
C ARG A 58 0.05 -12.28 14.02
N PHE A 59 1.31 -12.51 13.66
CA PHE A 59 2.07 -13.69 14.11
C PHE A 59 2.86 -13.48 15.39
N THR A 60 3.13 -12.23 15.79
CA THR A 60 3.83 -11.94 17.05
C THR A 60 2.90 -11.61 18.21
N GLY A 61 1.59 -11.53 17.98
CA GLY A 61 0.58 -11.26 19.02
C GLY A 61 0.74 -9.87 19.64
N LYS A 62 1.38 -8.95 18.93
CA LYS A 62 1.60 -7.56 19.33
C LYS A 62 0.49 -6.66 18.81
#